data_AF-A0A9D9N904-F1
#
_entry.id   AF-A0A9D9N904-F1
#
_cell.length_a   1.000
_cell.length_b   1.000
_cell.length_c   1.000
_cell.angle_alpha   90.00
_cell.angle_beta   90.00
_cell.angle_gamma   90.00
#
_symmetry.space_group_name_H-M   'P 1'
#
loop_
_entity.id
_entity.type
_entity.pdbx_description
1 polymer ?
#
loop_
_entity_poly.entity_id
_entity_poly.type
_entity_poly.pdbx_seq_one_letter_code
_entity_poly.pdbx_strand_id
1 'polypeptide(L)'
;MKRYLIILITATAFLTFAPGVTESAAQNVENDSYMPYYVTGDGDTVYYGKLEAARVYAKLPRQKGSYWRKYYRDVENFGKTYPYALMAKEILMETDSTIFAEGYSRLKREKFIRGVEKELFAKFEKPLRGMTVNQGKMLMKLIDREVGITSYNIIKDYRGGIAAGFWQGVAKLFGSDLKRPYDPDGEDARIEELVEIWEAGEYEALYYSLFWKYPDFIPEPSSNQR
;
A
#
# COMPACT_ATOMS: atom_id res chain seq x y z
N MET A 1 -51.16 -26.56 -20.46
CA MET A 1 -52.60 -26.73 -20.80
C MET A 1 -53.35 -26.62 -19.47
N LYS A 2 -54.22 -25.65 -19.14
CA LYS A 2 -55.34 -24.95 -19.82
C LYS A 2 -55.33 -23.49 -19.29
N ARG A 3 -55.47 -22.37 -20.02
CA ARG A 3 -56.36 -21.89 -21.09
C ARG A 3 -57.80 -21.51 -20.65
N TYR A 4 -57.95 -20.20 -20.40
CA TYR A 4 -59.03 -19.24 -20.75
C TYR A 4 -60.37 -19.18 -19.99
N LEU A 5 -60.76 -17.97 -19.54
CA LEU A 5 -61.89 -17.11 -19.99
C LEU A 5 -62.09 -15.95 -18.97
N ILE A 6 -61.76 -14.68 -19.21
CA ILE A 6 -62.48 -13.60 -19.94
C ILE A 6 -63.96 -13.44 -19.56
N ILE A 7 -64.32 -12.28 -18.98
CA ILE A 7 -65.42 -11.33 -19.33
C ILE A 7 -65.32 -10.12 -18.35
N LEU A 8 -64.97 -8.88 -18.75
CA LEU A 8 -65.66 -7.80 -19.50
C LEU A 8 -66.54 -6.87 -18.62
N ILE A 9 -66.57 -5.57 -18.99
CA ILE A 9 -67.48 -4.45 -18.57
C ILE A 9 -66.84 -3.46 -17.56
N THR A 10 -66.02 -2.49 -18.00
CA THR A 10 -66.34 -1.08 -18.41
C THR A 10 -66.78 -0.12 -17.28
N ALA A 11 -66.00 0.95 -17.05
CA ALA A 11 -66.49 2.35 -16.96
C ALA A 11 -65.37 3.30 -16.46
N THR A 12 -64.80 4.02 -17.43
CA THR A 12 -64.32 5.42 -17.40
C THR A 12 -64.05 6.16 -16.08
N ALA A 13 -62.96 6.95 -16.17
CA ALA A 13 -62.71 8.26 -15.55
C ALA A 13 -61.98 8.26 -14.19
N PHE A 14 -60.68 8.59 -14.20
CA PHE A 14 -60.28 10.00 -14.18
C PHE A 14 -58.80 10.13 -14.55
N LEU A 15 -58.54 11.00 -15.52
CA LEU A 15 -57.23 11.49 -15.87
C LEU A 15 -56.81 12.46 -14.76
N THR A 16 -55.98 12.01 -13.83
CA THR A 16 -55.07 12.90 -13.09
C THR A 16 -53.68 12.34 -13.27
N PHE A 17 -53.06 12.72 -14.39
CA PHE A 17 -51.61 12.70 -14.50
C PHE A 17 -51.10 13.75 -13.51
N ALA A 18 -50.92 13.34 -12.25
CA ALA A 18 -50.11 14.10 -11.32
C ALA A 18 -48.71 14.17 -11.95
N PRO A 19 -48.09 15.35 -12.10
CA PRO A 19 -46.67 15.41 -12.38
C PRO A 19 -46.00 14.75 -11.17
N GLY A 20 -45.63 13.49 -11.31
CA GLY A 20 -44.70 12.85 -10.40
C GLY A 20 -43.51 13.77 -10.34
N VAL A 21 -43.27 14.32 -9.14
CA VAL A 21 -42.06 15.03 -8.80
C VAL A 21 -40.92 14.18 -9.33
N THR A 22 -40.28 14.63 -10.40
CA THR A 22 -38.99 14.08 -10.79
C THR A 22 -38.08 14.45 -9.62
N GLU A 23 -37.85 13.49 -8.73
CA GLU A 23 -36.69 13.55 -7.84
C GLU A 23 -35.50 13.80 -8.77
N SER A 24 -35.00 15.02 -8.71
CA SER A 24 -33.76 15.40 -9.37
C SER A 24 -32.70 14.47 -8.80
N ALA A 25 -32.33 13.45 -9.59
CA ALA A 25 -31.29 12.52 -9.24
C ALA A 25 -30.07 13.34 -8.83
N ALA A 26 -29.66 13.18 -7.56
CA ALA A 26 -28.46 13.78 -7.03
C ALA A 26 -27.31 13.45 -7.97
N GLN A 27 -26.76 14.46 -8.66
CA GLN A 27 -25.56 14.29 -9.45
C GLN A 27 -24.41 14.01 -8.47
N ASN A 28 -24.06 12.73 -8.35
CA ASN A 28 -22.82 12.30 -7.71
C ASN A 28 -21.66 12.80 -8.57
N VAL A 29 -21.14 13.98 -8.24
CA VAL A 29 -19.83 14.41 -8.71
C VAL A 29 -18.83 13.87 -7.70
N GLU A 30 -18.36 12.65 -7.93
CA GLU A 30 -17.23 12.04 -7.23
C GLU A 30 -15.95 12.72 -7.76
N ASN A 31 -15.73 13.96 -7.32
CA ASN A 31 -14.43 14.63 -7.40
C ASN A 31 -13.99 14.90 -5.98
N ASP A 32 -12.87 14.30 -5.58
CA ASP A 32 -12.26 14.36 -4.24
C ASP A 32 -11.89 15.80 -3.77
N SER A 33 -12.12 16.80 -4.62
CA SER A 33 -11.88 18.22 -4.37
C SER A 33 -13.11 18.98 -3.84
N TYR A 34 -14.32 18.39 -3.87
CA TYR A 34 -15.54 19.06 -3.44
C TYR A 34 -16.33 18.22 -2.42
N MET A 35 -16.83 18.84 -1.35
CA MET A 35 -17.72 18.16 -0.40
C MET A 35 -19.05 17.82 -1.07
N PRO A 36 -19.57 16.59 -0.89
CA PRO A 36 -20.87 16.23 -1.44
C PRO A 36 -21.97 17.05 -0.76
N TYR A 37 -23.00 17.37 -1.54
CA TYR A 37 -24.13 18.17 -1.09
C TYR A 37 -25.43 17.66 -1.70
N TYR A 38 -26.56 18.07 -1.13
CA TYR A 38 -27.87 17.95 -1.74
C TYR A 38 -28.65 19.26 -1.57
N VAL A 39 -29.61 19.50 -2.46
CA VAL A 39 -30.50 20.66 -2.43
C VAL A 39 -31.84 20.23 -1.81
N THR A 40 -32.34 20.97 -0.82
CA THR A 40 -33.63 20.70 -0.17
C THR A 40 -34.79 21.12 -1.07
N GLY A 41 -36.01 20.66 -0.76
CA GLY A 41 -37.22 21.04 -1.51
C GLY A 41 -37.50 22.55 -1.52
N ASP A 42 -36.99 23.27 -0.53
CA ASP A 42 -37.13 24.73 -0.40
C ASP A 42 -36.00 25.50 -1.11
N GLY A 43 -35.04 24.81 -1.72
CA GLY A 43 -33.93 25.39 -2.48
C GLY A 43 -32.64 25.63 -1.68
N ASP A 44 -32.57 25.20 -0.41
CA ASP A 44 -31.36 25.33 0.41
C ASP A 44 -30.32 24.25 0.05
N THR A 45 -29.04 24.54 0.23
CA THR A 45 -27.94 23.59 -0.03
C THR A 45 -27.38 23.03 1.28
N VAL A 46 -27.41 21.71 1.44
CA VAL A 46 -26.87 21.01 2.61
C VAL A 46 -25.66 20.18 2.20
N TYR A 47 -24.51 20.50 2.78
CA TYR A 47 -23.29 19.70 2.63
C TYR A 47 -23.30 18.54 3.62
N TYR A 48 -22.76 17.40 3.21
CA TYR A 48 -22.54 16.27 4.09
C TYR A 48 -21.16 15.67 3.84
N GLY A 49 -20.65 14.95 4.84
CA GLY A 49 -19.41 14.21 4.73
C GLY A 49 -19.59 12.86 5.40
N LYS A 50 -19.09 11.80 4.77
CA LYS A 50 -19.00 10.50 5.41
C LYS A 50 -17.72 10.50 6.24
N LEU A 51 -17.85 10.52 7.56
CA LEU A 51 -16.71 10.25 8.43
C LEU A 51 -16.43 8.75 8.40
N GLU A 52 -15.18 8.38 8.14
CA GLU A 52 -14.76 7.01 8.39
C GLU A 52 -14.86 6.70 9.89
N ALA A 53 -15.22 5.46 10.20
CA ALA A 53 -15.32 5.04 11.60
C ALA A 53 -13.96 5.20 12.28
N ALA A 54 -13.94 5.93 13.40
CA ALA A 54 -12.73 6.08 14.19
C ALA A 54 -12.32 4.72 14.75
N ARG A 55 -11.14 4.24 14.37
CA ARG A 55 -10.56 3.03 14.95
C ARG A 55 -9.97 3.39 16.33
N VAL A 56 -10.55 2.81 17.38
CA VAL A 56 -10.07 3.01 18.76
C VAL A 56 -9.24 1.81 19.16
N TYR A 57 -7.95 2.04 19.44
CA TYR A 57 -7.04 0.99 19.86
C TYR A 57 -6.70 1.12 21.34
N ALA A 58 -6.69 0.00 22.06
CA ALA A 58 -6.29 -0.03 23.45
C ALA A 58 -4.76 0.12 23.56
N LYS A 59 -4.30 0.95 24.50
CA LYS A 59 -2.88 1.02 24.85
C LYS A 59 -2.47 -0.24 25.59
N LEU A 60 -1.48 -0.96 25.06
CA LEU A 60 -0.91 -2.08 25.79
C LEU A 60 -0.03 -1.57 26.94
N PRO A 61 -0.06 -2.23 28.13
CA PRO A 61 0.87 -1.88 29.19
C PRO A 61 2.31 -2.09 28.68
N ARG A 62 3.20 -1.16 29.06
CA ARG A 62 4.59 -1.21 28.61
C ARG A 62 5.25 -2.49 29.09
N GLN A 63 5.67 -3.31 28.13
CA GLN A 63 6.30 -4.58 28.41
C GLN A 63 7.80 -4.39 28.67
N LYS A 64 8.38 -5.26 29.51
CA LYS A 64 9.79 -5.20 29.91
C LYS A 64 10.52 -6.47 29.49
N GLY A 65 11.83 -6.39 29.29
CA GLY A 65 12.69 -7.53 28.95
C GLY A 65 13.47 -7.33 27.64
N SER A 66 14.44 -8.21 27.39
CA SER A 66 15.23 -8.22 26.15
C SER A 66 14.38 -8.53 24.93
N TYR A 67 13.45 -9.50 25.07
CA TYR A 67 12.50 -9.87 24.03
C TYR A 67 11.68 -8.66 23.57
N TRP A 68 10.97 -8.01 24.48
CA TRP A 68 10.12 -6.86 24.16
C TRP A 68 10.92 -5.69 23.58
N ARG A 69 12.12 -5.40 24.09
CA ARG A 69 13.01 -4.39 23.50
C ARG A 69 13.35 -4.69 22.03
N LYS A 70 13.54 -5.96 21.70
CA LYS A 70 13.76 -6.39 20.32
C LYS A 70 12.48 -6.25 19.51
N TYR A 71 11.35 -6.73 20.03
CA TYR A 71 10.05 -6.64 19.38
C TYR A 71 9.64 -5.20 19.05
N TYR A 72 9.73 -4.27 20.01
CA TYR A 72 9.48 -2.84 19.76
C TYR A 72 10.36 -2.31 18.63
N ARG A 73 11.63 -2.71 18.57
CA ARG A 73 12.55 -2.28 17.51
C ARG A 73 12.18 -2.91 16.16
N ASP A 74 11.79 -4.18 16.16
CA ASP A 74 11.37 -4.90 14.95
C ASP A 74 10.12 -4.23 14.37
N VAL A 75 9.09 -3.93 15.18
CA VAL A 75 7.89 -3.18 14.76
C VAL A 75 8.28 -1.79 14.24
N GLU A 76 9.07 -1.00 14.98
CA GLU A 76 9.44 0.35 14.53
C GLU A 76 10.20 0.33 13.19
N ASN A 77 11.13 -0.61 13.02
CA ASN A 77 11.89 -0.76 11.79
C ASN A 77 11.01 -1.27 10.64
N PHE A 78 10.09 -2.20 10.91
CA PHE A 78 9.17 -2.74 9.93
C PHE A 78 8.32 -1.62 9.32
N GLY A 79 7.69 -0.79 10.16
CA GLY A 79 6.87 0.33 9.68
C GLY A 79 7.65 1.35 8.83
N LYS A 80 8.97 1.48 9.07
CA LYS A 80 9.85 2.36 8.29
C LYS A 80 10.36 1.73 7.00
N THR A 81 10.29 0.41 6.85
CA THR A 81 10.97 -0.32 5.76
C THR A 81 10.01 -1.05 4.85
N TYR A 82 8.93 -1.64 5.36
CA TYR A 82 8.00 -2.42 4.56
C TYR A 82 7.32 -1.63 3.43
N PRO A 83 6.90 -0.36 3.62
CA PRO A 83 6.38 0.44 2.51
C PRO A 83 7.36 0.55 1.32
N TYR A 84 8.66 0.62 1.58
CA TYR A 84 9.69 0.64 0.52
C TYR A 84 9.85 -0.71 -0.17
N ALA A 85 9.65 -1.82 0.55
CA ALA A 85 9.63 -3.14 -0.06
C ALA A 85 8.44 -3.32 -1.01
N LEU A 86 7.25 -2.85 -0.60
CA LEU A 86 6.04 -2.85 -1.45
C LEU A 86 6.22 -1.98 -2.70
N MET A 87 6.83 -0.80 -2.56
CA MET A 87 7.19 0.06 -3.70
C MET A 87 8.15 -0.64 -4.68
N ALA A 88 9.16 -1.33 -4.15
CA ALA A 88 10.09 -2.08 -4.99
C ALA A 88 9.40 -3.23 -5.75
N LYS A 89 8.47 -3.94 -5.09
CA LYS A 89 7.64 -4.97 -5.70
C LYS A 89 6.82 -4.43 -6.86
N GLU A 90 6.08 -3.34 -6.64
CA GLU A 90 5.23 -2.72 -7.64
C GLU A 90 6.03 -2.32 -8.89
N ILE A 91 7.16 -1.64 -8.68
CA ILE A 91 8.02 -1.18 -9.77
C ILE A 91 8.61 -2.35 -10.55
N LEU A 92 8.96 -3.45 -9.88
CA LEU A 92 9.42 -4.64 -10.57
C LEU A 92 8.32 -5.31 -11.40
N MET A 93 7.11 -5.41 -10.86
CA MET A 93 5.95 -5.97 -11.58
C MET A 93 5.60 -5.13 -12.82
N GLU A 94 5.65 -3.81 -12.72
CA GLU A 94 5.47 -2.89 -13.85
C GLU A 94 6.58 -3.07 -14.90
N THR A 95 7.82 -3.22 -14.43
CA THR A 95 9.00 -3.42 -15.27
C THR A 95 8.88 -4.70 -16.08
N ASP A 96 8.57 -5.83 -15.43
CA ASP A 96 8.40 -7.13 -16.08
C ASP A 96 7.21 -7.11 -17.07
N SER A 97 6.11 -6.44 -16.71
CA SER A 97 4.95 -6.25 -17.60
C SER A 97 5.32 -5.48 -18.87
N THR A 98 6.10 -4.40 -18.72
CA THR A 98 6.56 -3.58 -19.85
C THR A 98 7.51 -4.36 -20.76
N ILE A 99 8.48 -5.08 -20.18
CA ILE A 99 9.42 -5.93 -20.92
C ILE A 99 8.68 -6.98 -21.75
N PHE A 100 7.66 -7.60 -21.15
CA PHE A 100 6.85 -8.61 -21.80
C PHE A 100 6.03 -8.03 -22.96
N ALA A 101 5.31 -6.93 -22.73
CA ALA A 101 4.47 -6.28 -23.74
C ALA A 101 5.28 -5.80 -24.96
N GLU A 102 6.47 -5.25 -24.72
CA GLU A 102 7.33 -4.69 -25.75
C GLU A 102 8.23 -5.74 -26.45
N GLY A 103 8.26 -6.98 -25.96
CA GLY A 103 9.08 -8.06 -26.53
C GLY A 103 10.57 -7.75 -26.53
N TYR A 104 11.09 -7.15 -25.46
CA TYR A 104 12.48 -6.72 -25.42
C TYR A 104 13.47 -7.88 -25.59
N SER A 105 14.46 -7.68 -26.46
CA SER A 105 15.63 -8.56 -26.52
C SER A 105 16.40 -8.52 -25.20
N ARG A 106 17.18 -9.55 -24.89
CA ARG A 106 17.97 -9.65 -23.64
C ARG A 106 18.74 -8.37 -23.31
N LEU A 107 19.39 -7.76 -24.30
CA LEU A 107 20.17 -6.54 -24.12
C LEU A 107 19.29 -5.31 -23.83
N LYS A 108 18.12 -5.19 -24.48
CA LYS A 108 17.14 -4.13 -24.20
C LYS A 108 16.53 -4.30 -22.81
N ARG A 109 16.18 -5.54 -22.43
CA ARG A 109 15.69 -5.90 -21.10
C ARG A 109 16.65 -5.44 -20.02
N GLU A 110 17.92 -5.83 -20.12
CA GLU A 110 18.95 -5.44 -19.14
C GLU A 110 19.12 -3.92 -19.07
N LYS A 111 19.11 -3.21 -20.21
CA LYS A 111 19.21 -1.75 -20.23
C LYS A 111 18.01 -1.07 -19.57
N PHE A 112 16.81 -1.58 -19.82
CA PHE A 112 15.57 -1.04 -19.26
C PHE A 112 15.52 -1.23 -17.74
N ILE A 113 15.79 -2.44 -17.26
CA ILE A 113 15.87 -2.75 -15.82
C ILE A 113 16.85 -1.81 -15.12
N ARG A 114 18.08 -1.65 -15.65
CA ARG A 114 19.07 -0.73 -15.09
C ARG A 114 18.57 0.73 -15.06
N GLY A 115 17.75 1.14 -16.03
CA GLY A 115 17.15 2.46 -16.08
C GLY A 115 16.13 2.66 -14.96
N VAL A 116 15.22 1.70 -14.79
CA VAL A 116 14.21 1.70 -13.73
C VAL A 116 14.86 1.65 -12.34
N GLU A 117 15.84 0.76 -12.15
CA GLU A 117 16.62 0.69 -10.91
C GLU A 117 17.26 2.04 -10.59
N LYS A 118 17.81 2.73 -11.60
CA LYS A 118 18.42 4.06 -11.41
C LYS A 118 17.43 5.12 -10.95
N GLU A 119 16.26 5.15 -11.57
CA GLU A 119 15.21 6.09 -11.19
C GLU A 119 14.67 5.78 -9.78
N LEU A 120 14.40 4.51 -9.50
CA LEU A 120 13.98 3.98 -8.20
C LEU A 120 14.95 4.43 -7.11
N PHE A 121 16.23 4.15 -7.31
CA PHE A 121 17.26 4.51 -6.37
C PHE A 121 17.41 6.01 -6.19
N ALA A 122 17.28 6.82 -7.25
CA ALA A 122 17.32 8.28 -7.11
C ALA A 122 16.15 8.81 -6.26
N LYS A 123 14.94 8.26 -6.43
CA LYS A 123 13.76 8.60 -5.63
C LYS A 123 13.94 8.20 -4.16
N PHE A 124 14.50 7.02 -3.91
CA PHE A 124 14.65 6.48 -2.56
C PHE A 124 15.99 6.79 -1.89
N GLU A 125 16.93 7.44 -2.56
CA GLU A 125 18.27 7.68 -2.01
C GLU A 125 18.21 8.48 -0.70
N LYS A 126 17.44 9.57 -0.66
CA LYS A 126 17.33 10.42 0.52
C LYS A 126 16.78 9.66 1.74
N PRO A 127 15.65 8.95 1.66
CA PRO A 127 15.18 8.14 2.79
C PRO A 127 16.12 6.98 3.13
N LEU A 128 16.70 6.30 2.14
CA LEU A 128 17.67 5.21 2.37
C LEU A 128 18.92 5.67 3.10
N ARG A 129 19.46 6.86 2.79
CA ARG A 129 20.60 7.47 3.51
C ARG A 129 20.31 7.72 4.99
N GLY A 130 19.05 7.97 5.34
CA GLY A 130 18.62 8.17 6.73
C GLY A 130 18.40 6.87 7.50
N MET A 131 18.41 5.71 6.83
CA MET A 131 18.18 4.44 7.49
C MET A 131 19.38 3.99 8.30
N THR A 132 19.09 3.41 9.47
CA THR A 132 20.08 2.65 10.23
C THR A 132 20.43 1.37 9.50
N VAL A 133 21.58 0.81 9.85
CA VAL A 133 22.05 -0.48 9.34
C VAL A 133 21.02 -1.61 9.53
N ASN A 134 20.32 -1.65 10.68
CA ASN A 134 19.31 -2.68 10.95
C ASN A 134 18.06 -2.50 10.09
N GLN A 135 17.65 -1.26 9.84
CA GLN A 135 16.55 -0.95 8.92
C GLN A 135 16.91 -1.34 7.50
N GLY A 136 18.13 -1.02 7.06
CA GLY A 136 18.67 -1.52 5.79
C GLY A 136 18.58 -3.04 5.71
N LYS A 137 19.09 -3.78 6.71
CA LYS A 137 19.00 -5.26 6.71
C LYS A 137 17.55 -5.77 6.61
N MET A 138 16.62 -5.16 7.34
CA MET A 138 15.21 -5.53 7.31
C MET A 138 14.55 -5.25 5.96
N LEU A 139 14.75 -4.07 5.38
CA LEU A 139 14.26 -3.70 4.05
C LEU A 139 14.65 -4.74 3.00
N MET A 140 15.90 -5.18 3.05
CA MET A 140 16.45 -6.12 2.07
C MET A 140 15.81 -7.49 2.14
N LYS A 141 15.53 -7.96 3.37
CA LYS A 141 14.78 -9.20 3.63
C LYS A 141 13.35 -9.09 3.14
N LEU A 142 12.70 -7.96 3.38
CA LEU A 142 11.33 -7.71 2.92
C LEU A 142 11.24 -7.65 1.39
N ILE A 143 12.21 -7.04 0.70
CA ILE A 143 12.27 -7.08 -0.76
C ILE A 143 12.45 -8.52 -1.27
N ASP A 144 13.34 -9.30 -0.63
CA ASP A 144 13.53 -10.71 -0.98
C ASP A 144 12.23 -11.53 -0.77
N ARG A 145 11.48 -11.26 0.31
CA ARG A 145 10.14 -11.85 0.57
C ARG A 145 9.12 -11.49 -0.50
N GLU A 146 9.03 -10.23 -0.90
CA GLU A 146 8.00 -9.77 -1.85
C GLU A 146 8.26 -10.19 -3.31
N VAL A 147 9.53 -10.35 -3.68
CA VAL A 147 9.96 -10.51 -5.07
C VAL A 147 10.59 -11.88 -5.34
N GLY A 148 11.10 -12.56 -4.32
CA GLY A 148 11.77 -13.86 -4.45
C GLY A 148 13.11 -13.80 -5.20
N ILE A 149 13.66 -12.60 -5.40
CA ILE A 149 14.99 -12.39 -6.00
C ILE A 149 15.88 -11.81 -4.92
N THR A 150 17.02 -12.47 -4.67
CA THR A 150 18.04 -11.94 -3.78
C THR A 150 18.41 -10.52 -4.22
N SER A 151 17.97 -9.56 -3.42
CA SER A 151 18.11 -8.12 -3.60
C SER A 151 19.58 -7.65 -3.71
N TYR A 152 20.53 -8.55 -3.46
CA TYR A 152 21.96 -8.40 -3.73
C TYR A 152 22.26 -8.07 -5.21
N ASN A 153 21.54 -8.68 -6.16
CA ASN A 153 21.77 -8.45 -7.58
C ASN A 153 21.43 -7.02 -7.99
N ILE A 154 20.40 -6.42 -7.38
CA ILE A 154 19.95 -5.03 -7.61
C ILE A 154 20.99 -4.02 -7.09
N ILE A 155 21.68 -4.34 -5.99
CA ILE A 155 22.63 -3.43 -5.34
C ILE A 155 24.02 -3.47 -5.96
N LYS A 156 24.45 -4.64 -6.43
CA LYS A 156 25.82 -4.86 -6.91
C LYS A 156 26.18 -3.94 -8.09
N ASP A 157 25.19 -3.58 -8.91
CA ASP A 157 25.38 -2.78 -10.12
C ASP A 157 25.24 -1.27 -9.88
N TYR A 158 24.79 -0.85 -8.68
CA TYR A 158 24.51 0.56 -8.37
C TYR A 158 25.64 1.32 -7.66
N ARG A 159 26.88 0.84 -7.78
CA ARG A 159 28.08 1.37 -7.07
C ARG A 159 28.50 2.80 -7.45
N GLY A 160 27.82 3.48 -8.37
CA GLY A 160 28.29 4.74 -8.97
C GLY A 160 27.70 6.04 -8.45
N GLY A 161 26.59 6.03 -7.69
CA GLY A 161 25.79 7.25 -7.47
C GLY A 161 25.35 7.57 -6.04
N ILE A 162 25.47 6.65 -5.09
CA ILE A 162 24.93 6.85 -3.73
C ILE A 162 26.05 6.96 -2.69
N ALA A 163 25.80 7.74 -1.63
CA ALA A 163 26.67 7.93 -0.48
C ALA A 163 27.38 6.62 -0.07
N ALA A 164 28.70 6.58 -0.28
CA ALA A 164 29.52 5.39 -0.11
C ALA A 164 29.36 4.74 1.29
N GLY A 165 29.01 5.50 2.32
CA GLY A 165 28.84 4.99 3.69
C GLY A 165 27.65 4.03 3.88
N PHE A 166 26.47 4.30 3.31
CA PHE A 166 25.31 3.40 3.41
C PHE A 166 25.63 2.06 2.75
N TRP A 167 26.15 2.11 1.51
CA TRP A 167 26.50 0.91 0.75
C TRP A 167 27.75 0.21 1.27
N GLN A 168 28.69 0.88 1.92
CA GLN A 168 29.81 0.23 2.63
C GLN A 168 29.33 -0.51 3.88
N GLY A 169 28.41 0.08 4.66
CA GLY A 169 27.80 -0.55 5.84
C GLY A 169 26.99 -1.78 5.45
N VAL A 170 26.13 -1.63 4.44
CA VAL A 170 25.44 -2.71 3.74
C VAL A 170 26.46 -3.74 3.25
N ALA A 171 27.40 -3.42 2.36
CA ALA A 171 28.35 -4.38 1.79
C ALA A 171 29.16 -5.17 2.86
N LYS A 172 29.51 -4.54 3.98
CA LYS A 172 30.23 -5.17 5.10
C LYS A 172 29.37 -6.18 5.87
N LEU A 173 28.05 -5.97 5.92
CA LEU A 173 27.07 -6.90 6.50
C LEU A 173 26.48 -7.88 5.48
N PHE A 174 26.52 -7.53 4.21
CA PHE A 174 26.05 -8.30 3.05
C PHE A 174 26.98 -9.43 2.63
N GLY A 175 27.93 -9.81 3.48
CA GLY A 175 28.71 -11.03 3.34
C GLY A 175 27.85 -12.28 3.61
N SER A 176 28.02 -12.90 4.77
CA SER A 176 27.44 -14.20 5.09
C SER A 176 25.92 -14.21 5.31
N ASP A 177 25.33 -13.08 5.72
CA ASP A 177 23.94 -13.04 6.20
C ASP A 177 22.88 -12.70 5.14
N LEU A 178 23.23 -11.99 4.07
CA LEU A 178 22.25 -11.54 3.04
C LEU A 178 22.26 -12.36 1.75
N LYS A 179 23.09 -13.40 1.67
CA LYS A 179 22.94 -14.47 0.67
C LYS A 179 21.93 -15.52 1.09
N ARG A 180 21.52 -15.50 2.36
CA ARG A 180 20.51 -16.42 2.85
C ARG A 180 19.15 -15.94 2.35
N PRO A 181 18.35 -16.83 1.76
CA PRO A 181 16.98 -16.50 1.39
C PRO A 181 16.19 -16.13 2.65
N TYR A 182 15.14 -15.35 2.45
CA TYR A 182 14.14 -15.09 3.47
C TYR A 182 13.60 -16.41 4.07
N ASP A 183 13.57 -16.50 5.40
CA ASP A 183 13.20 -17.71 6.14
C ASP A 183 12.00 -17.46 7.09
N PRO A 184 10.76 -17.57 6.58
CA PRO A 184 9.55 -17.25 7.33
C PRO A 184 9.31 -18.19 8.52
N ASP A 185 9.82 -19.42 8.47
CA ASP A 185 9.60 -20.41 9.54
C ASP A 185 10.71 -20.40 10.60
N GLY A 186 11.84 -19.73 10.33
CA GLY A 186 13.01 -19.73 11.19
C GLY A 186 13.45 -18.33 11.62
N GLU A 187 14.56 -17.84 11.05
CA GLU A 187 15.20 -16.61 11.53
C GLU A 187 14.32 -15.36 11.33
N ASP A 188 13.43 -15.38 10.34
CA ASP A 188 12.59 -14.25 9.93
C ASP A 188 11.11 -14.36 10.33
N ALA A 189 10.73 -15.37 11.12
CA ALA A 189 9.35 -15.59 11.57
C ALA A 189 8.68 -14.38 12.24
N ARG A 190 9.42 -13.59 13.03
CA ARG A 190 8.88 -12.35 13.61
C ARG A 190 8.65 -11.24 12.58
N ILE A 191 9.42 -11.23 11.49
CA ILE A 191 9.20 -10.29 10.40
C ILE A 191 7.95 -10.73 9.63
N GLU A 192 7.79 -12.03 9.36
CA GLU A 192 6.62 -12.57 8.68
C GLU A 192 5.34 -12.32 9.49
N GLU A 193 5.37 -12.49 10.83
CA GLU A 193 4.26 -12.10 11.73
C GLU A 193 3.83 -10.64 11.50
N LEU A 194 4.79 -9.71 11.34
CA LEU A 194 4.47 -8.31 11.08
C LEU A 194 3.90 -8.09 9.67
N VAL A 195 4.31 -8.91 8.70
CA VAL A 195 3.72 -8.90 7.36
C VAL A 195 2.28 -9.40 7.40
N GLU A 196 1.99 -10.50 8.09
CA GLU A 196 0.62 -11.00 8.26
C GLU A 196 -0.28 -9.96 8.93
N ILE A 197 0.21 -9.31 9.99
CA ILE A 197 -0.50 -8.22 10.69
C ILE A 197 -0.72 -7.01 9.76
N TRP A 198 0.22 -6.71 8.87
CA TRP A 198 0.07 -5.67 7.85
C TRP A 198 -1.00 -6.03 6.82
N GLU A 199 -0.93 -7.23 6.26
CA GLU A 199 -1.86 -7.73 5.25
C GLU A 199 -3.29 -7.85 5.81
N ALA A 200 -3.44 -8.14 7.11
CA ALA A 200 -4.71 -8.10 7.83
C ALA A 200 -5.26 -6.68 8.09
N GLY A 201 -4.47 -5.63 7.84
CA GLY A 201 -4.85 -4.24 8.12
C GLY A 201 -4.86 -3.89 9.61
N GLU A 202 -4.14 -4.67 10.43
CA GLU A 202 -4.07 -4.54 11.90
C GLU A 202 -2.77 -3.88 12.37
N TYR A 203 -1.81 -3.65 11.48
CA TYR A 203 -0.50 -3.11 11.84
C TYR A 203 -0.56 -1.72 12.49
N GLU A 204 -1.44 -0.84 12.03
CA GLU A 204 -1.64 0.46 12.66
C GLU A 204 -2.13 0.34 14.11
N ALA A 205 -3.02 -0.63 14.35
CA ALA A 205 -3.53 -0.94 15.68
C ALA A 205 -2.40 -1.37 16.61
N LEU A 206 -1.58 -2.32 16.14
CA LEU A 206 -0.41 -2.80 16.84
C LEU A 206 0.54 -1.64 17.14
N TYR A 207 0.92 -0.87 16.13
CA TYR A 207 1.86 0.23 16.28
C TYR A 207 1.37 1.26 17.31
N TYR A 208 0.12 1.68 17.18
CA TYR A 208 -0.48 2.63 18.12
C TYR A 208 -0.53 2.08 19.55
N SER A 209 -0.89 0.80 19.72
CA SER A 209 -0.95 0.15 21.04
C SER A 209 0.41 0.12 21.74
N LEU A 210 1.51 0.06 20.98
CA LEU A 210 2.89 -0.05 21.48
C LEU A 210 3.55 1.31 21.70
N PHE A 211 3.35 2.26 20.78
CA PHE A 211 4.07 3.55 20.77
C PHE A 211 3.21 4.75 21.15
N TRP A 212 1.89 4.59 21.24
CA TRP A 212 0.93 5.66 21.51
C TRP A 212 1.04 6.84 20.51
N LYS A 213 1.36 6.51 19.26
CA LYS A 213 1.38 7.40 18.12
C LYS A 213 1.09 6.59 16.87
N TYR A 214 0.60 7.24 15.82
CA TYR A 214 0.51 6.59 14.52
C TYR A 214 1.91 6.39 13.93
N PRO A 215 2.12 5.33 13.14
CA PRO A 215 3.35 5.15 12.39
C PRO A 215 3.57 6.33 11.46
N ASP A 216 4.79 6.87 11.47
CA ASP A 216 5.21 7.92 10.55
C ASP A 216 5.49 7.29 9.17
N PHE A 217 4.45 6.80 8.49
CA PHE A 217 4.56 6.31 7.12
C PHE A 217 4.79 7.50 6.18
N ILE A 218 5.93 7.55 5.49
CA ILE A 218 6.15 8.55 4.44
C ILE A 218 6.97 7.91 3.30
N PRO A 219 6.59 8.03 2.00
CA PRO A 219 5.37 8.60 1.41
C PRO A 219 4.58 7.63 0.51
N GLU A 220 3.37 8.03 0.11
CA GLU A 220 2.66 7.47 -1.05
C GLU A 220 3.52 7.53 -2.32
N PRO A 221 3.78 6.40 -3.00
CA PRO A 221 4.15 6.39 -4.40
C PRO A 221 2.88 6.70 -5.21
N SER A 222 2.67 7.97 -5.58
CA SER A 222 1.62 8.45 -6.49
C SER A 222 0.34 7.62 -6.48
N SER A 223 -0.72 8.13 -5.83
CA SER A 223 -2.07 7.85 -6.32
C SER A 223 -2.04 8.01 -7.84
N ASN A 224 -2.07 6.88 -8.55
CA ASN A 224 -2.34 6.87 -9.96
C ASN A 224 -3.82 7.26 -10.05
N GLN A 225 -4.06 8.57 -9.96
CA GLN A 225 -5.19 9.21 -10.60
C GLN A 225 -5.01 8.93 -12.09
N ARG A 226 -5.67 7.87 -12.55
CA ARG A 226 -6.09 7.70 -13.93
C ARG A 226 -7.59 7.56 -13.95
#